data_AF-A0A928YDZ3-F1
#
_entry.id   AF-A0A928YDZ3-F1
#
_cell.length_a   1.000
_cell.length_b   1.000
_cell.length_c   1.000
_cell.angle_alpha   90.00
_cell.angle_beta   90.00
_cell.angle_gamma   90.00
#
_symmetry.space_group_name_H-M   'P 1'
#
loop_
_entity.id
_entity.type
_entity.pdbx_description
1 polymer ?
#
loop_
_entity_poly.entity_id
_entity_poly.type
_entity_poly.pdbx_seq_one_letter_code
_entity_poly.pdbx_strand_id
1 'polypeptide(L)'
;MCLILSIPLPNWGDRVSVRAGGKYDLTLVEGTGINDESVPIYNGQDQILANQFPIIDSRQLQHHNGSSDNDTLHISLKTPVRLRFNGHITDILEFHVLVRNLLRRISSLSYFHCEERLEVDFKGLIEKASTIRQTHSDLHWYDWNRYSTRQEQWMSLGGVLGTVTYEGNNSEFIPFLKLGEFIHIGKGTSFGLGRYEIMKSSNK
;
A
#
# COMPACT_ATOMS: atom_id res chain seq x y z
N MET A 1 6.16 15.23 -6.23
CA MET A 1 5.76 15.44 -4.82
C MET A 1 4.39 14.82 -4.60
N CYS A 2 4.34 13.61 -4.03
CA CYS A 2 3.09 12.86 -3.86
C CYS A 2 2.63 12.99 -2.41
N LEU A 3 1.64 13.85 -2.15
CA LEU A 3 0.95 13.91 -0.86
C LEU A 3 0.17 12.60 -0.68
N ILE A 4 0.63 11.73 0.22
CA ILE A 4 -0.15 10.58 0.68
C ILE A 4 -1.14 11.12 1.71
N LEU A 5 -2.33 11.51 1.25
CA LEU A 5 -3.47 11.76 2.12
C LEU A 5 -4.01 10.41 2.60
N SER A 6 -3.55 9.95 3.76
CA SER A 6 -4.17 8.85 4.49
C SER A 6 -5.49 9.34 5.07
N ILE A 7 -6.57 9.22 4.28
CA ILE A 7 -7.92 9.34 4.84
C ILE A 7 -8.22 8.01 5.53
N PRO A 8 -8.41 7.96 6.87
CA PRO A 8 -8.84 6.74 7.54
C PRO A 8 -10.20 6.34 6.95
N LEU A 9 -10.28 5.12 6.41
CA LEU A 9 -11.56 4.56 5.98
C LEU A 9 -12.40 4.30 7.24
N PRO A 10 -13.56 4.95 7.42
CA PRO A 10 -14.46 4.62 8.52
C PRO A 10 -14.97 3.18 8.36
N ASN A 11 -15.27 2.51 9.47
CA ASN A 11 -16.03 1.27 9.48
C ASN A 11 -17.44 1.51 8.91
N TRP A 12 -17.63 1.34 7.60
CA TRP A 12 -18.95 1.36 6.97
C TRP A 12 -19.59 -0.02 7.08
N GLY A 13 -20.14 -0.31 8.26
CA GLY A 13 -21.26 -1.22 8.37
C GLY A 13 -22.47 -0.58 7.68
N ASP A 14 -23.06 -1.35 6.77
CA ASP A 14 -24.28 -1.08 6.00
C ASP A 14 -24.25 -0.01 4.90
N ARG A 15 -24.94 -0.38 3.81
CA ARG A 15 -25.06 0.29 2.52
C ARG A 15 -25.56 1.73 2.65
N VAL A 16 -24.65 2.70 2.76
CA VAL A 16 -24.99 4.12 2.55
C VAL A 16 -24.39 4.60 1.24
N SER A 17 -25.24 4.69 0.21
CA SER A 17 -24.96 5.53 -0.96
C SER A 17 -25.05 6.99 -0.51
N VAL A 18 -23.92 7.61 -0.17
CA VAL A 18 -23.88 9.02 0.22
C VAL A 18 -24.15 9.87 -1.03
N ARG A 19 -25.42 10.25 -1.20
CA ARG A 19 -25.92 11.18 -2.22
C ARG A 19 -25.93 12.64 -1.75
N ALA A 20 -25.05 13.02 -0.82
CA ALA A 20 -25.03 14.34 -0.23
C ALA A 20 -23.69 15.02 -0.50
N GLY A 21 -23.69 16.00 -1.42
CA GLY A 21 -22.65 17.02 -1.46
C GLY A 21 -22.76 17.88 -0.21
N GLY A 22 -22.12 17.46 0.87
CA GLY A 22 -21.94 18.26 2.07
C GLY A 22 -20.95 19.40 1.81
N LYS A 23 -21.19 20.56 2.43
CA LYS A 23 -20.14 21.57 2.60
C LYS A 23 -19.34 21.15 3.84
N TYR A 24 -18.02 21.17 3.70
CA TYR A 24 -17.08 20.85 4.77
C TYR A 24 -16.07 21.99 4.87
N ASP A 25 -15.69 22.34 6.10
CA ASP A 25 -14.62 23.28 6.37
C ASP A 25 -13.34 22.51 6.68
N LEU A 26 -12.23 22.90 6.05
CA LEU A 26 -10.91 22.32 6.33
C LEU A 26 -10.36 22.97 7.61
N THR A 27 -10.31 22.21 8.71
CA THR A 27 -9.90 22.72 10.02
C THR A 27 -8.44 22.48 10.34
N LEU A 28 -7.91 21.32 9.99
CA LEU A 28 -6.55 20.91 10.30
C LEU A 28 -6.07 19.95 9.22
N VAL A 29 -4.83 20.10 8.78
CA VAL A 29 -4.12 19.07 8.01
C VAL A 29 -2.84 18.77 8.75
N GLU A 30 -2.54 17.49 8.92
CA GLU A 30 -1.31 17.03 9.54
C GLU A 30 -0.50 16.21 8.53
N GLY A 31 0.81 16.38 8.57
CA GLY A 31 1.75 15.49 7.90
C GLY A 31 2.13 14.37 8.86
N THR A 32 2.09 13.13 8.37
CA THR A 32 2.49 11.95 9.14
C THR A 32 3.92 11.56 8.77
N GLY A 33 4.81 11.50 9.76
CA GLY A 33 6.18 11.01 9.61
C GLY A 33 6.30 9.50 9.74
N ILE A 34 7.53 8.98 9.66
CA ILE A 34 7.81 7.54 9.60
C ILE A 34 7.43 6.78 10.89
N ASN A 35 7.43 7.48 12.03
CA ASN A 35 7.10 6.92 13.35
C ASN A 35 5.65 7.21 13.77
N ASP A 36 4.75 7.43 12.80
CA ASP A 36 3.38 7.89 13.02
C ASP A 36 3.30 9.22 13.80
N GLU A 37 4.39 10.01 13.78
CA GLU A 37 4.42 11.36 14.33
C GLU A 37 3.58 12.28 13.45
N SER A 38 2.66 13.02 14.08
CA SER A 38 1.78 13.94 13.40
C SER A 38 2.25 15.37 13.61
N VAL A 39 2.50 16.09 12.52
CA VAL A 39 2.91 17.50 12.54
C VAL A 39 1.83 18.32 11.85
N PRO A 40 1.25 19.35 12.49
CA PRO A 40 0.27 20.20 11.84
C PRO A 40 0.93 20.97 10.68
N ILE A 41 0.41 20.78 9.47
CA ILE A 41 0.87 21.47 8.26
C ILE A 41 -0.11 22.55 7.80
N TYR A 42 -1.34 22.54 8.27
CA TYR A 42 -2.32 23.61 8.02
C TYR A 42 -3.28 23.73 9.20
N ASN A 43 -3.59 24.95 9.61
CA ASN A 43 -4.64 25.26 10.58
C ASN A 43 -5.67 26.22 9.95
N GLY A 44 -6.95 25.86 9.98
CA GLY A 44 -8.04 26.64 9.42
C GLY A 44 -8.33 27.95 10.17
N GLN A 45 -7.85 28.09 11.41
CA GLN A 45 -7.93 29.35 12.16
C GLN A 45 -6.99 30.40 11.58
N ASP A 46 -5.74 30.01 11.33
CA ASP A 46 -4.69 30.91 10.84
C ASP A 46 -4.64 30.95 9.31
N GLN A 47 -5.22 29.96 8.64
CA GLN A 47 -5.18 29.72 7.19
C GLN A 47 -3.74 29.67 6.61
N ILE A 48 -2.76 29.33 7.45
CA ILE A 48 -1.35 29.22 7.07
C ILE A 48 -1.03 27.76 6.75
N LEU A 49 -0.42 27.55 5.59
CA LEU A 49 0.23 26.29 5.23
C LEU A 49 1.70 26.35 5.67
N ALA A 50 2.11 25.42 6.53
CA ALA A 50 3.50 25.29 6.95
C ALA A 50 4.35 24.73 5.80
N ASN A 51 5.52 25.35 5.59
CA ASN A 51 6.50 24.86 4.62
C ASN A 51 7.36 23.71 5.16
N GLN A 52 7.23 23.39 6.45
CA GLN A 52 7.90 22.26 7.08
C GLN A 52 6.87 21.15 7.29
N PHE A 53 7.10 20.02 6.63
CA PHE A 53 6.30 18.82 6.76
C PHE A 53 7.24 17.61 6.80
N PRO A 54 6.85 16.53 7.49
CA PRO A 54 7.67 15.34 7.53
C PRO A 54 7.86 14.78 6.13
N ILE A 55 9.11 14.53 5.76
CA ILE A 55 9.49 13.85 4.53
C ILE A 55 10.04 12.49 4.91
N ILE A 56 9.43 11.43 4.39
CA ILE A 56 9.91 10.06 4.56
C ILE A 56 10.88 9.75 3.43
N ASP A 57 12.15 9.67 3.76
CA ASP A 57 13.22 9.29 2.85
C ASP A 57 13.40 7.77 2.84
N SER A 58 13.66 7.22 1.65
CA SER A 58 13.93 5.79 1.47
C SER A 58 15.05 5.24 2.38
N ARG A 59 16.06 6.06 2.73
CA ARG A 59 17.15 5.71 3.66
C ARG A 59 16.63 5.47 5.08
N GLN A 60 15.55 6.14 5.48
CA GLN A 60 14.93 5.93 6.79
C GLN A 60 14.22 4.57 6.84
N LEU A 61 13.75 4.05 5.70
CA LEU A 61 13.15 2.71 5.59
C LEU A 61 14.17 1.57 5.71
N GLN A 62 15.47 1.86 5.61
CA GLN A 62 16.56 0.87 5.65
C GLN A 62 17.01 0.50 7.07
N HIS A 63 16.37 0.99 8.13
CA HIS A 63 16.77 0.68 9.51
C HIS A 63 16.48 -0.78 9.87
N HIS A 64 17.49 -1.62 9.64
CA HIS A 64 17.62 -2.95 10.21
C HIS A 64 17.88 -2.85 11.71
N ASN A 65 16.86 -3.13 12.52
CA ASN A 65 17.07 -3.70 13.85
C ASN A 65 16.65 -5.17 13.79
N GLY A 66 17.64 -6.05 13.64
CA GLY A 66 17.45 -7.50 13.74
C GLY A 66 17.97 -8.25 12.53
N SER A 67 19.23 -8.66 12.60
CA SER A 67 19.67 -9.91 12.00
C SER A 67 18.87 -11.04 12.66
N SER A 68 17.87 -11.54 11.97
CA SER A 68 17.33 -12.88 12.19
C SER A 68 17.01 -13.44 10.82
N ASP A 69 17.31 -14.71 10.63
CA ASP A 69 16.75 -15.58 9.60
C ASP A 69 15.21 -15.51 9.65
N ASN A 70 14.61 -14.42 9.20
CA ASN A 70 13.18 -14.36 8.99
C ASN A 70 12.93 -15.04 7.65
N ASP A 71 13.04 -16.37 7.66
CA ASP A 71 12.46 -17.19 6.61
C ASP A 71 10.96 -16.91 6.53
N THR A 72 10.31 -16.54 7.63
CA THR A 72 8.87 -16.27 7.67
C THR A 72 8.55 -14.78 7.57
N LEU A 73 7.66 -14.43 6.64
CA LEU A 73 7.14 -13.08 6.42
C LEU A 73 5.62 -13.07 6.50
N HIS A 74 5.07 -12.23 7.39
CA HIS A 74 3.63 -12.07 7.56
C HIS A 74 3.15 -10.72 7.00
N ILE A 75 2.13 -10.74 6.15
CA ILE A 75 1.53 -9.54 5.54
C ILE A 75 0.04 -9.47 5.88
N SER A 76 -0.42 -8.29 6.31
CA SER A 76 -1.82 -7.96 6.55
C SER A 76 -2.31 -6.95 5.52
N LEU A 77 -3.35 -7.31 4.75
CA LEU A 77 -3.96 -6.43 3.77
C LEU A 77 -4.97 -5.51 4.47
N LYS A 78 -4.69 -4.20 4.51
CA LYS A 78 -5.51 -3.20 5.23
C LYS A 78 -6.64 -2.64 4.38
N THR A 79 -6.50 -2.71 3.07
CA THR A 79 -7.52 -2.30 2.09
C THR A 79 -7.53 -3.30 0.94
N PRO A 80 -8.65 -3.43 0.19
CA PRO A 80 -8.74 -4.43 -0.87
C PRO A 80 -7.59 -4.32 -1.87
N VAL A 81 -6.84 -5.41 -2.06
CA VAL A 81 -5.69 -5.47 -2.95
C VAL A 81 -6.08 -6.12 -4.27
N ARG A 82 -5.71 -5.47 -5.38
CA ARG A 82 -6.09 -5.90 -6.73
C ARG A 82 -4.86 -6.08 -7.59
N LEU A 83 -4.26 -7.26 -7.54
CA LEU A 83 -3.07 -7.57 -8.32
C LEU A 83 -3.43 -8.17 -9.66
N ARG A 84 -2.62 -7.86 -10.69
CA ARG A 84 -2.73 -8.54 -11.98
C ARG A 84 -1.70 -9.63 -12.13
N PHE A 85 -2.15 -10.80 -12.56
CA PHE A 85 -1.31 -11.91 -12.97
C PHE A 85 -1.98 -12.63 -14.16
N ASN A 86 -1.18 -13.09 -15.13
CA ASN A 86 -1.66 -13.75 -16.36
C ASN A 86 -2.84 -13.03 -17.05
N GLY A 87 -2.78 -11.70 -17.14
CA GLY A 87 -3.78 -10.89 -17.82
C GLY A 87 -5.04 -10.54 -17.01
N HIS A 88 -5.25 -11.09 -15.82
CA HIS A 88 -6.49 -10.90 -15.04
C HIS A 88 -6.21 -10.42 -13.62
N ILE A 89 -7.24 -9.97 -12.90
CA ILE A 89 -7.12 -9.72 -11.45
C ILE A 89 -7.18 -11.08 -10.77
N THR A 90 -6.23 -11.33 -9.87
CA THR A 90 -6.09 -12.62 -9.18
C THR A 90 -6.36 -12.44 -7.69
N ASP A 91 -6.99 -13.44 -7.10
CA ASP A 91 -7.14 -13.64 -5.65
C ASP A 91 -5.97 -14.45 -5.06
N ILE A 92 -5.27 -15.21 -5.89
CA ILE A 92 -4.01 -15.88 -5.55
C ILE A 92 -2.92 -14.84 -5.35
N LEU A 93 -2.38 -14.78 -4.13
CA LEU A 93 -1.35 -13.85 -3.71
C LEU A 93 -0.02 -14.55 -3.46
N GLU A 94 0.47 -15.30 -4.46
CA GLU A 94 1.83 -15.86 -4.39
C GLU A 94 2.88 -14.75 -4.30
N PHE A 95 4.01 -15.03 -3.64
CA PHE A 95 5.00 -14.00 -3.31
C PHE A 95 5.55 -13.30 -4.57
N HIS A 96 5.85 -14.03 -5.64
CA HIS A 96 6.30 -13.42 -6.90
C HIS A 96 5.24 -12.55 -7.58
N VAL A 97 3.94 -12.81 -7.36
CA VAL A 97 2.85 -11.97 -7.87
C VAL A 97 2.84 -10.63 -7.14
N LEU A 98 3.00 -10.66 -5.81
CA LEU A 98 3.16 -9.47 -4.99
C LEU A 98 4.38 -8.65 -5.46
N VAL A 99 5.56 -9.26 -5.50
CA VAL A 99 6.82 -8.59 -5.89
C VAL A 99 6.73 -8.01 -7.30
N ARG A 100 6.14 -8.73 -8.27
CA ARG A 100 5.97 -8.23 -9.65
C ARG A 100 5.14 -6.97 -9.72
N ASN A 101 4.02 -6.92 -9.00
CA ASN A 101 3.14 -5.76 -9.01
C ASN A 101 3.78 -4.58 -8.25
N LEU A 102 4.57 -4.87 -7.21
CA LEU A 102 5.29 -3.88 -6.43
C LEU A 102 6.40 -3.22 -7.25
N LEU A 103 7.30 -4.02 -7.84
CA LEU A 103 8.40 -3.51 -8.67
C LEU A 103 7.90 -2.70 -9.87
N ARG A 104 6.81 -3.14 -10.52
CA ARG A 104 6.17 -2.36 -11.60
C ARG A 104 5.70 -0.99 -11.13
N ARG A 105 5.12 -0.93 -9.93
CA ARG A 105 4.66 0.32 -9.34
C ARG A 105 5.83 1.23 -8.97
N ILE A 106 6.83 0.70 -8.27
CA ILE A 106 8.04 1.46 -7.90
C ILE A 106 8.70 2.04 -9.15
N SER A 107 8.86 1.22 -10.19
CA SER A 107 9.41 1.65 -11.49
C SER A 107 8.57 2.76 -12.13
N SER A 108 7.25 2.64 -12.12
CA SER A 108 6.36 3.67 -12.68
C SER A 108 6.47 4.98 -11.89
N LEU A 109 6.47 4.92 -10.56
CA LEU A 109 6.58 6.11 -9.71
C LEU A 109 7.94 6.80 -9.89
N SER A 110 9.03 6.01 -9.91
CA SER A 110 10.39 6.52 -10.16
C SER A 110 10.47 7.22 -11.52
N TYR A 111 9.95 6.59 -12.58
CA TYR A 111 9.98 7.15 -13.92
C TYR A 111 9.16 8.43 -14.08
N PHE A 112 7.92 8.44 -13.60
CA PHE A 112 7.01 9.57 -13.83
C PHE A 112 7.14 10.71 -12.80
N HIS A 113 7.74 10.47 -11.64
CA HIS A 113 7.77 11.46 -10.56
C HIS A 113 9.16 11.77 -10.01
N CYS A 114 10.18 10.98 -10.35
CA CYS A 114 11.56 11.22 -9.96
C CYS A 114 12.49 11.41 -11.16
N GLU A 115 11.99 11.26 -12.40
CA GLU A 115 12.79 11.32 -13.63
C GLU A 115 13.94 10.28 -13.66
N GLU A 116 13.79 9.21 -12.89
CA GLU A 116 14.77 8.14 -12.75
C GLU A 116 14.21 6.81 -13.25
N ARG A 117 15.10 5.91 -13.68
CA ARG A 117 14.72 4.53 -13.98
C ARG A 117 15.12 3.66 -12.81
N LEU A 118 14.22 2.76 -12.41
CA LEU A 118 14.55 1.72 -11.45
C LEU A 118 15.49 0.70 -12.12
N GLU A 119 16.78 0.81 -11.83
CA GLU A 119 17.82 -0.10 -12.33
C GLU A 119 17.99 -1.29 -11.38
N VAL A 120 17.18 -2.33 -11.58
CA VAL A 120 17.26 -3.60 -10.86
C VAL A 120 17.14 -4.78 -11.83
N ASP A 121 17.69 -5.93 -11.47
CA ASP A 121 17.44 -7.18 -12.20
C ASP A 121 16.02 -7.68 -11.93
N PHE A 122 15.05 -7.14 -12.66
CA PHE A 122 13.65 -7.55 -12.56
C PHE A 122 13.47 -9.04 -12.76
N LYS A 123 14.21 -9.66 -13.68
CA LYS A 123 14.02 -11.07 -13.99
C LYS A 123 14.54 -11.92 -12.84
N GLY A 124 15.77 -11.66 -12.39
CA GLY A 124 16.37 -12.38 -11.27
C GLY A 124 15.59 -12.19 -9.98
N LEU A 125 15.12 -10.98 -9.67
CA LEU A 125 14.28 -10.74 -8.48
C LEU A 125 12.99 -11.55 -8.52
N ILE A 126 12.35 -11.66 -9.69
CA ILE A 126 11.12 -12.44 -9.83
C ILE A 126 11.38 -13.94 -9.74
N GLU A 127 12.47 -14.43 -10.33
CA GLU A 127 12.87 -15.84 -10.22
C GLU A 127 13.15 -16.24 -8.77
N LYS A 128 13.86 -15.40 -8.02
CA LYS A 128 14.08 -15.60 -6.58
C LYS A 128 12.78 -15.49 -5.78
N ALA A 129 11.92 -14.53 -6.11
CA ALA A 129 10.61 -14.41 -5.45
C ALA A 129 9.73 -15.65 -5.67
N SER A 130 9.90 -16.37 -6.78
CA SER A 130 9.19 -17.63 -7.03
C SER A 130 9.65 -18.80 -6.15
N THR A 131 10.81 -18.70 -5.48
CA THR A 131 11.26 -19.75 -4.54
C THR A 131 10.67 -19.60 -3.15
N ILE A 132 10.06 -18.44 -2.85
CA ILE A 132 9.41 -18.14 -1.57
C ILE A 132 7.98 -18.67 -1.62
N ARG A 133 7.65 -19.58 -0.70
CA ARG A 133 6.37 -20.28 -0.69
C ARG A 133 5.36 -19.55 0.18
N GLN A 134 4.11 -19.56 -0.23
CA GLN A 134 3.00 -19.18 0.63
C GLN A 134 2.65 -20.36 1.55
N THR A 135 2.72 -20.18 2.87
CA THR A 135 2.48 -21.27 3.84
C THR A 135 1.18 -21.12 4.63
N HIS A 136 0.67 -19.91 4.75
CA HIS A 136 -0.65 -19.66 5.33
C HIS A 136 -1.36 -18.54 4.57
N SER A 137 -2.68 -18.63 4.45
CA SER A 137 -3.50 -17.63 3.79
C SER A 137 -4.91 -17.65 4.36
N ASP A 138 -5.29 -16.52 4.95
CA ASP A 138 -6.67 -16.18 5.34
C ASP A 138 -7.17 -15.07 4.41
N LEU A 139 -6.91 -15.24 3.11
CA LEU A 139 -7.30 -14.31 2.07
C LEU A 139 -8.72 -14.59 1.59
N HIS A 140 -9.51 -13.55 1.43
CA HIS A 140 -10.85 -13.63 0.90
C HIS A 140 -11.12 -12.46 -0.05
N TRP A 141 -11.97 -12.71 -1.03
CA TRP A 141 -12.44 -11.66 -1.92
C TRP A 141 -13.46 -10.77 -1.19
N TYR A 142 -13.19 -9.48 -1.17
CA TYR A 142 -14.10 -8.47 -0.66
C TYR A 142 -14.71 -7.70 -1.83
N ASP A 143 -16.01 -7.91 -2.07
CA ASP A 143 -16.76 -7.20 -3.09
C ASP A 143 -17.23 -5.83 -2.60
N TRP A 144 -16.71 -4.79 -3.25
CA TRP A 144 -17.15 -3.42 -3.02
C TRP A 144 -17.52 -2.76 -4.33
N ASN A 145 -18.73 -2.21 -4.39
CA ASN A 145 -19.22 -1.50 -5.56
C ASN A 145 -19.38 0.00 -5.24
N ARG A 146 -18.89 0.85 -6.14
CA ARG A 146 -19.06 2.31 -6.07
C ARG A 146 -19.80 2.79 -7.32
N TYR A 147 -20.81 3.63 -7.15
CA TYR A 147 -21.41 4.33 -8.28
C TYR A 147 -20.49 5.46 -8.76
N SER A 148 -20.08 5.41 -10.03
CA SER A 148 -19.32 6.47 -10.69
C SER A 148 -20.30 7.46 -11.30
N THR A 149 -20.40 8.66 -10.71
CA THR A 149 -21.23 9.73 -11.27
C THR A 149 -20.71 10.23 -12.62
N ARG A 150 -19.39 10.25 -12.82
CA ARG A 150 -18.78 10.69 -14.09
C ARG A 150 -19.09 9.74 -15.26
N GLN A 151 -19.24 8.45 -14.98
CA GLN A 151 -19.46 7.41 -15.99
C GLN A 151 -20.87 6.78 -15.90
N GLU A 152 -21.69 7.28 -14.98
CA GLU A 152 -23.04 6.79 -14.66
C GLU A 152 -23.16 5.26 -14.52
N GLN A 153 -22.14 4.63 -13.94
CA GLN A 153 -22.07 3.17 -13.83
C GLN A 153 -21.57 2.71 -12.46
N TRP A 154 -22.00 1.51 -12.05
CA TRP A 154 -21.45 0.82 -10.89
C TRP A 154 -20.07 0.25 -11.24
N MET A 155 -19.06 0.68 -10.52
CA MET A 155 -17.69 0.19 -10.61
C MET A 155 -17.47 -0.90 -9.56
N SER A 156 -17.00 -2.08 -9.99
CA SER A 156 -16.47 -3.07 -9.07
C SER A 156 -15.04 -2.68 -8.64
N LEU A 157 -14.94 -2.29 -7.37
CA LEU A 157 -13.71 -1.98 -6.66
C LEU A 157 -13.30 -3.12 -5.71
N GLY A 158 -13.90 -4.30 -5.86
CA GLY A 158 -13.56 -5.47 -5.08
C GLY A 158 -12.11 -5.92 -5.28
N GLY A 159 -11.58 -6.60 -4.28
CA GLY A 159 -10.21 -7.09 -4.23
C GLY A 159 -9.98 -8.00 -3.02
N VAL A 160 -8.74 -8.44 -2.84
CA VAL A 160 -8.37 -9.39 -1.79
C VAL A 160 -8.14 -8.64 -0.47
N LEU A 161 -8.70 -9.17 0.62
CA LEU A 161 -8.41 -8.76 2.00
C LEU A 161 -7.98 -9.96 2.83
N GLY A 162 -7.43 -9.70 4.02
CA GLY A 162 -7.03 -10.73 4.97
C GLY A 162 -5.53 -10.74 5.26
N THR A 163 -5.01 -11.91 5.62
CA THR A 163 -3.59 -12.09 5.95
C THR A 163 -2.95 -13.23 5.16
N VAL A 164 -1.65 -13.13 4.93
CA VAL A 164 -0.87 -14.14 4.20
C VAL A 164 0.51 -14.26 4.84
N THR A 165 1.03 -15.49 4.88
CA THR A 165 2.36 -15.82 5.38
C THR A 165 3.17 -16.47 4.28
N TYR A 166 4.42 -16.06 4.18
CA TYR A 166 5.40 -16.61 3.25
C TYR A 166 6.59 -17.19 3.99
N GLU A 167 7.20 -18.22 3.43
CA GLU A 167 8.44 -18.85 3.91
C GLU A 167 9.50 -18.92 2.81
N GLY A 168 10.73 -18.51 3.16
CA GLY A 168 11.92 -18.52 2.32
C GLY A 168 12.74 -17.23 2.49
N ASN A 169 13.91 -17.17 1.85
CA ASN A 169 14.81 -16.03 1.92
C ASN A 169 14.19 -14.77 1.29
N ASN A 170 13.56 -13.94 2.13
CA ASN A 170 12.86 -12.73 1.72
C ASN A 170 13.66 -11.43 1.97
N SER A 171 14.88 -11.53 2.52
CA SER A 171 15.65 -10.39 3.02
C SER A 171 15.90 -9.32 1.95
N GLU A 172 16.20 -9.73 0.71
CA GLU A 172 16.43 -8.80 -0.41
C GLU A 172 15.16 -8.05 -0.85
N PHE A 173 13.97 -8.55 -0.48
CA PHE A 173 12.69 -7.94 -0.84
C PHE A 173 12.18 -6.95 0.20
N ILE A 174 12.72 -6.99 1.42
CA ILE A 174 12.27 -6.14 2.54
C ILE A 174 12.28 -4.65 2.20
N PRO A 175 13.31 -4.06 1.57
CA PRO A 175 13.30 -2.64 1.23
C PRO A 175 12.13 -2.26 0.29
N PHE A 176 11.86 -3.11 -0.70
CA PHE A 176 10.73 -2.89 -1.62
C PHE A 176 9.40 -3.03 -0.88
N LEU A 177 9.26 -4.07 -0.05
CA LEU A 177 8.05 -4.34 0.71
C LEU A 177 7.74 -3.22 1.70
N LYS A 178 8.77 -2.66 2.36
CA LYS A 178 8.63 -1.49 3.23
C LYS A 178 8.16 -0.25 2.49
N LEU A 179 8.74 0.02 1.32
CA LEU A 179 8.26 1.11 0.48
C LEU A 179 6.78 0.91 0.10
N GLY A 180 6.40 -0.33 -0.22
CA GLY A 180 5.03 -0.70 -0.58
C GLY A 180 3.97 -0.44 0.51
N GLU A 181 4.33 -0.40 1.79
CA GLU A 181 3.42 -0.02 2.88
C GLU A 181 2.91 1.43 2.69
N PHE A 182 3.79 2.32 2.21
CA PHE A 182 3.47 3.74 1.98
C PHE A 182 2.87 4.00 0.60
N ILE A 183 3.43 3.37 -0.43
CA ILE A 183 2.97 3.64 -1.80
C ILE A 183 1.74 2.81 -2.19
N HIS A 184 1.33 1.82 -1.38
CA HIS A 184 0.32 0.82 -1.72
C HIS A 184 0.70 -0.02 -2.94
N ILE A 185 -0.11 -1.02 -3.31
CA ILE A 185 0.17 -1.90 -4.45
C ILE A 185 -1.06 -2.22 -5.29
N GLY A 186 -0.84 -2.48 -6.59
CA GLY A 186 -1.86 -3.01 -7.48
C GLY A 186 -2.73 -1.94 -8.13
N LYS A 187 -3.95 -2.32 -8.54
CA LYS A 187 -4.91 -1.43 -9.20
C LYS A 187 -5.74 -0.65 -8.20
N GLY A 188 -5.95 0.63 -8.50
CA GLY A 188 -6.83 1.50 -7.74
C GLY A 188 -6.19 2.15 -6.51
N THR A 189 -4.86 2.23 -6.45
CA THR A 189 -4.13 2.87 -5.34
C THR A 189 -4.55 4.33 -5.12
N SER A 190 -4.87 5.06 -6.19
CA SER A 190 -5.38 6.45 -6.10
C SER A 190 -6.77 6.55 -5.47
N PHE A 191 -7.50 5.43 -5.35
CA PHE A 191 -8.76 5.32 -4.60
C PHE A 191 -8.55 4.79 -3.18
N GLY A 192 -7.30 4.71 -2.70
CA GLY A 192 -6.97 4.20 -1.37
C GLY A 192 -6.88 2.68 -1.28
N LEU A 193 -6.97 1.95 -2.39
CA LEU A 193 -6.80 0.49 -2.42
C LEU A 193 -5.33 0.08 -2.34
N GLY A 194 -5.05 -1.19 -2.02
CA GLY A 194 -3.71 -1.73 -2.11
C GLY A 194 -2.81 -1.51 -0.89
N ARG A 195 -3.31 -0.91 0.20
CA ARG A 195 -2.55 -0.76 1.45
C ARG A 195 -2.38 -2.12 2.14
N TYR A 196 -1.15 -2.42 2.55
CA TYR A 196 -0.81 -3.56 3.39
C TYR A 196 0.23 -3.15 4.44
N GLU A 197 0.42 -3.99 5.45
CA GLU A 197 1.47 -3.84 6.45
C GLU A 197 2.21 -5.17 6.66
N ILE A 198 3.53 -5.09 6.91
CA ILE A 198 4.36 -6.21 7.35
C ILE A 198 4.16 -6.37 8.85
N MET A 199 3.67 -7.53 9.28
CA MET A 199 3.45 -7.78 10.70
C MET A 199 4.79 -8.06 11.38
N LYS A 200 5.04 -7.41 12.52
CA LYS A 200 6.19 -7.73 13.36
C LYS A 200 5.96 -9.08 14.02
N SER A 201 6.90 -10.01 13.90
CA SER A 201 6.91 -11.22 14.73
C SER A 201 7.08 -10.77 16.18
N SER A 202 6.02 -10.86 16.98
CA SER A 202 6.13 -10.68 18.42
C SER A 202 6.95 -11.85 18.96
N ASN A 203 8.23 -11.61 19.25
CA ASN A 203 9.00 -12.53 20.09
C ASN A 203 8.24 -12.67 21.41
N LYS A 204 7.80 -13.89 21.72
CA LYS A 204 7.34 -14.28 23.04
C LYS A 204 8.40 -15.18 23.66
#